data_AF-A0ABD4KUU5-F1
#
_entry.id   AF-A0ABD4KUU5-F1
#
_cell.length_a   1.000
_cell.length_b   1.000
_cell.length_c   1.000
_cell.angle_alpha   90.00
_cell.angle_beta   90.00
_cell.angle_gamma   90.00
#
_symmetry.space_group_name_H-M   'P 1'
#
loop_
_entity.id
_entity.type
_entity.pdbx_description
1 polymer ?
#
loop_
_entity_poly.entity_id
_entity_poly.type
_entity_poly.pdbx_seq_one_letter_code
_entity_poly.pdbx_strand_id
1 'polypeptide(L)'
;MKTNDLFSTLENNILHNSLDSTTKDKLLSNLSFLRKASLNILITGATGAGKSSTINALFDMAVAQVGIDSDPHTESVQCYHLNNLVLWDTPGLGDG
;
A
#
# COMPACT_ATOMS: atom_id res chain seq x y z
N MET A 1 -2.73 -21.45 4.00
CA MET A 1 -1.29 -21.42 4.37
C MET A 1 -1.06 -20.08 5.07
N LYS A 2 -0.60 -20.05 6.33
CA LYS A 2 -0.35 -18.76 7.01
C LYS A 2 0.81 -18.08 6.28
N THR A 3 0.55 -16.97 5.63
CA THR A 3 1.57 -16.12 5.02
C THR A 3 2.44 -15.59 6.16
N ASN A 4 3.73 -15.93 6.17
CA ASN A 4 4.69 -15.33 7.09
C ASN A 4 4.92 -13.88 6.64
N ASP A 5 4.08 -12.96 7.12
CA ASP A 5 4.29 -11.53 6.90
C ASP A 5 5.31 -10.98 7.92
N LEU A 6 5.83 -9.79 7.62
CA LEU A 6 6.83 -9.13 8.46
C LEU A 6 6.31 -8.90 9.89
N PHE A 7 5.04 -8.49 10.02
CA PHE A 7 4.44 -8.14 11.32
C PHE A 7 4.30 -9.35 12.23
N SER A 8 3.83 -10.48 11.70
CA SER A 8 3.72 -11.75 12.43
C SER A 8 5.10 -12.31 12.81
N THR A 9 6.10 -12.14 11.95
CA THR A 9 7.49 -12.52 12.27
C THR A 9 8.04 -11.69 13.43
N LEU A 10 7.83 -10.36 13.41
CA LEU A 10 8.25 -9.46 14.49
C LEU A 10 7.50 -9.74 15.79
N GLU A 11 6.20 -9.98 15.74
CA GLU A 11 5.37 -10.31 16.90
C GLU A 11 5.85 -11.60 17.58
N ASN A 12 6.09 -12.66 16.80
CA ASN A 12 6.65 -13.91 17.32
C ASN A 12 8.03 -13.70 17.95
N ASN A 13 8.91 -12.91 17.31
CA ASN A 13 10.23 -12.59 17.87
C ASN A 13 10.12 -11.86 19.21
N ILE A 14 9.21 -10.90 19.36
CA ILE A 14 9.01 -10.17 20.63
C ILE A 14 8.49 -11.11 21.72
N LEU A 15 7.52 -11.97 21.39
CA LEU A 15 6.89 -12.88 22.35
C LEU A 15 7.88 -13.93 22.90
N HIS A 16 8.71 -14.50 22.03
CA HIS A 16 9.64 -15.58 22.38
C HIS A 16 11.00 -15.11 22.91
N ASN A 17 11.32 -13.82 22.86
CA ASN A 17 12.57 -13.29 23.42
C ASN A 17 12.51 -13.18 24.96
N SER A 18 13.66 -13.21 25.63
CA SER A 18 13.79 -13.07 27.09
C SER A 18 13.79 -11.60 27.54
N LEU A 19 12.86 -10.80 27.02
CA LEU A 19 12.65 -9.40 27.41
C LEU A 19 11.76 -9.32 28.66
N ASP A 20 11.90 -8.26 29.45
CA ASP A 20 10.98 -7.98 30.55
C ASP A 20 9.57 -7.63 30.04
N SER A 21 8.56 -7.80 30.89
CA SER A 21 7.15 -7.58 30.52
C SER A 21 6.89 -6.16 30.03
N THR A 22 7.51 -5.15 30.66
CA THR A 22 7.29 -3.74 30.33
C THR A 22 7.82 -3.42 28.93
N THR A 23 8.99 -3.95 28.59
CA THR A 23 9.58 -3.79 27.25
C THR A 23 8.75 -4.52 26.20
N LYS A 24 8.27 -5.74 26.48
CA LYS A 24 7.38 -6.47 25.57
C LYS A 24 6.11 -5.68 25.29
N ASP A 25 5.46 -5.15 26.31
CA ASP A 25 4.22 -4.38 26.16
C ASP A 25 4.43 -3.13 25.30
N LYS A 26 5.53 -2.41 25.51
CA LYS A 26 5.89 -1.24 24.68
C LYS A 26 6.13 -1.63 23.22
N LEU A 27 6.87 -2.71 22.96
CA LEU A 27 7.17 -3.17 21.61
C LEU A 27 5.92 -3.65 20.86
N LEU A 28 5.06 -4.42 21.52
CA LEU A 28 3.79 -4.90 20.94
C LEU A 28 2.82 -3.74 20.67
N SER A 29 2.78 -2.74 21.55
CA SER A 29 2.01 -1.51 21.34
C SER A 29 2.50 -0.73 20.13
N ASN A 30 3.82 -0.50 20.01
CA ASN A 30 4.41 0.17 18.87
C ASN A 30 4.19 -0.60 17.56
N LEU A 31 4.33 -1.92 17.58
CA LEU A 31 4.07 -2.78 16.43
C LEU A 31 2.60 -2.70 15.99
N SER A 32 1.68 -2.66 16.96
CA SER A 32 0.24 -2.48 16.71
C SER A 32 -0.07 -1.11 16.09
N PHE A 33 0.63 -0.07 16.50
CA PHE A 33 0.52 1.27 15.90
C PHE A 33 1.05 1.27 14.46
N LEU A 34 2.23 0.70 14.22
CA LEU A 34 2.82 0.60 12.88
C LEU A 34 1.92 -0.19 11.91
N ARG A 35 1.28 -1.27 12.39
CA ARG A 35 0.35 -2.06 11.58
C ARG A 35 -0.90 -1.28 11.17
N LYS A 36 -1.34 -0.31 11.99
CA LYS A 36 -2.49 0.56 11.70
C LYS A 36 -2.12 1.79 10.86
N ALA A 37 -0.84 2.15 10.80
CA ALA A 37 -0.39 3.31 10.05
C ALA A 37 -0.51 3.05 8.54
N SER A 38 -1.45 3.74 7.90
CA SER A 38 -1.64 3.68 6.45
C SER A 38 -0.64 4.58 5.73
N LEU A 39 0.22 4.01 4.90
CA LEU A 39 1.05 4.74 3.95
C LEU A 39 0.18 5.13 2.75
N ASN A 40 0.02 6.44 2.54
CA ASN A 40 -0.73 6.97 1.41
C ASN A 40 0.24 7.51 0.37
N ILE A 41 0.13 7.04 -0.87
CA ILE A 41 0.95 7.50 -2.00
C ILE A 41 0.03 8.00 -3.10
N LEU A 42 0.23 9.24 -3.53
CA LEU A 42 -0.47 9.85 -4.65
C LEU A 42 0.38 9.73 -5.91
N ILE A 43 -0.19 9.18 -6.98
CA ILE A 43 0.47 9.05 -8.27
C ILE A 43 -0.22 10.00 -9.24
N THR A 44 0.57 10.92 -9.80
CA THR A 44 0.09 11.99 -10.68
C THR A 44 1.02 12.16 -11.89
N GLY A 45 0.55 12.85 -12.93
CA GLY A 45 1.23 13.02 -14.20
C GLY A 45 0.25 13.07 -15.38
N ALA A 46 0.72 13.42 -16.57
CA ALA A 46 -0.10 13.52 -17.78
C ALA A 46 -0.76 12.17 -18.15
N THR A 47 -1.83 12.22 -18.94
CA THR A 47 -2.41 11.01 -19.55
C THR A 47 -1.40 10.34 -20.49
N GLY A 48 -1.36 9.01 -20.47
CA GLY A 48 -0.35 8.23 -21.19
C GLY A 48 1.03 8.12 -20.51
N ALA A 49 1.29 8.80 -19.38
CA ALA A 49 2.59 8.74 -18.68
C ALA A 49 2.89 7.40 -17.96
N GLY A 50 1.99 6.42 -18.02
CA GLY A 50 2.19 5.09 -17.43
C GLY A 50 1.83 4.97 -15.94
N LYS A 51 0.99 5.87 -15.40
CA LYS A 51 0.53 5.85 -14.00
C LYS A 51 -0.13 4.52 -13.62
N SER A 52 -1.19 4.14 -14.34
CA SER A 52 -1.96 2.91 -14.10
C SER A 52 -1.13 1.64 -14.35
N SER A 53 -0.20 1.67 -15.31
CA SER A 53 0.76 0.58 -15.54
C SER A 53 1.74 0.42 -14.37
N THR A 54 2.21 1.53 -13.79
CA THR A 54 3.09 1.52 -12.61
C THR A 54 2.37 0.99 -11.39
N ILE A 55 1.10 1.36 -11.21
CA ILE A 55 0.24 0.82 -10.16
C ILE A 55 0.15 -0.70 -10.29
N ASN A 56 -0.23 -1.24 -11.45
CA ASN A 56 -0.34 -2.68 -11.63
C ASN A 56 0.99 -3.43 -11.45
N ALA A 57 2.12 -2.82 -11.84
CA ALA A 57 3.45 -3.36 -11.56
C ALA A 57 3.77 -3.39 -10.06
N LEU A 58 3.35 -2.37 -9.30
CA LEU A 58 3.53 -2.31 -7.84
C LEU A 58 2.66 -3.32 -7.09
N PHE A 59 1.47 -3.62 -7.60
CA PHE A 59 0.53 -4.52 -6.94
C PHE A 59 0.72 -6.01 -7.33
N ASP A 60 1.48 -6.33 -8.38
CA ASP A 60 1.55 -7.68 -9.02
C ASP A 60 0.17 -8.35 -9.16
N MET A 61 -0.85 -7.49 -9.29
CA MET A 61 -2.26 -7.80 -9.35
C MET A 61 -2.85 -6.78 -10.31
N ALA A 62 -3.70 -7.25 -11.23
CA ALA A 62 -4.44 -6.40 -12.16
C ALA A 62 -5.60 -5.70 -11.42
N VAL A 63 -5.27 -4.79 -10.49
CA VAL A 63 -6.25 -4.08 -9.66
C VAL A 63 -6.68 -2.77 -10.32
N ALA A 64 -5.78 -2.10 -11.05
CA ALA A 64 -6.11 -0.89 -11.80
C ALA A 64 -6.51 -1.21 -13.24
N GLN A 65 -7.62 -0.63 -13.71
CA GLN A 65 -7.98 -0.70 -15.14
C GLN A 65 -6.91 0.01 -15.97
N VAL A 66 -6.26 -0.72 -16.88
CA VAL A 66 -5.34 -0.16 -17.87
C VAL A 66 -6.10 0.00 -19.17
N GLY A 67 -6.27 1.23 -19.63
CA GLY A 67 -6.65 1.49 -21.02
C GLY A 67 -5.53 1.08 -21.95
N ILE A 68 -5.84 0.28 -22.96
CA ILE A 68 -4.91 -0.06 -24.05
C ILE A 68 -4.85 1.09 -25.07
N ASP A 69 -5.83 2.00 -25.02
CA ASP A 69 -5.96 3.13 -25.93
C ASP A 69 -5.70 4.47 -25.23
N SER A 70 -5.32 5.47 -26.01
CA SER A 70 -4.97 6.84 -25.62
C SER A 70 -6.14 7.66 -25.05
N ASP A 71 -7.21 7.01 -24.60
CA ASP A 71 -8.38 7.65 -24.03
C ASP A 71 -8.19 7.83 -22.50
N PRO A 72 -8.58 8.98 -21.91
CA PRO A 72 -8.49 9.17 -20.48
C PRO A 72 -9.48 8.24 -19.77
N HIS A 73 -9.01 7.12 -19.23
CA HIS A 73 -9.88 6.18 -18.52
C HIS A 73 -10.06 6.52 -17.03
N THR A 74 -9.17 7.34 -16.46
CA THR A 74 -9.26 7.77 -15.05
C THR A 74 -10.02 9.10 -14.96
N GLU A 75 -11.34 9.06 -15.08
CA GLU A 75 -12.22 10.26 -15.00
C GLU A 75 -12.37 10.81 -13.56
N SER A 76 -12.00 10.03 -12.55
CA SER A 76 -12.06 10.42 -11.14
C SER A 76 -10.93 9.78 -10.33
N VAL A 77 -10.55 10.41 -9.22
CA VAL A 77 -9.49 9.89 -8.33
C VAL A 77 -9.88 8.49 -7.84
N GLN A 78 -9.05 7.49 -8.16
CA GLN A 78 -9.24 6.10 -7.73
C GLN A 78 -8.37 5.79 -6.52
N CYS A 79 -8.89 4.96 -5.62
CA CYS A 79 -8.20 4.54 -4.41
C CYS A 79 -8.03 3.02 -4.39
N TYR A 80 -6.78 2.56 -4.22
CA TYR A 80 -6.41 1.15 -4.16
C TYR A 80 -5.80 0.82 -2.81
N HIS A 81 -6.36 -0.19 -2.13
CA HIS A 81 -5.90 -0.63 -0.80
C HIS A 81 -5.13 -1.96 -0.90
N LEU A 82 -3.92 -2.02 -0.35
CA LEU A 82 -3.18 -3.25 -0.10
C LEU A 82 -2.56 -3.20 1.30
N ASN A 83 -3.11 -3.99 2.21
CA ASN A 83 -2.71 -3.99 3.62
C ASN A 83 -2.75 -2.57 4.22
N ASN A 84 -1.60 -2.02 4.59
CA ASN A 84 -1.46 -0.66 5.10
C ASN A 84 -0.98 0.33 4.02
N LEU A 85 -0.95 -0.04 2.74
CA LEU A 85 -0.68 0.83 1.62
C LEU A 85 -1.99 1.29 0.97
N VAL A 86 -2.07 2.58 0.69
CA VAL A 86 -3.16 3.22 -0.06
C VAL A 86 -2.54 3.96 -1.23
N LEU A 87 -2.84 3.52 -2.46
CA LEU A 87 -2.44 4.23 -3.66
C LEU A 87 -3.62 5.04 -4.19
N TRP A 88 -3.36 6.31 -4.48
CA TRP A 88 -4.31 7.24 -5.08
C TRP A 88 -3.88 7.50 -6.53
N ASP A 89 -4.71 7.08 -7.49
CA ASP A 89 -4.50 7.36 -8.93
C ASP A 89 -5.35 8.55 -9.35
N THR A 90 -4.73 9.54 -9.98
CA THR A 90 -5.41 10.78 -10.39
C THR A 90 -5.61 10.83 -11.90
N PRO A 91 -6.61 11.60 -12.39
CA PRO A 91 -6.68 11.99 -13.79
C PRO A 91 -5.37 12.60 -14.31
N GLY A 92 -5.20 12.64 -15.64
CA GLY A 92 -4.08 13.32 -16.26
C GLY A 92 -4.03 14.79 -15.86
N LEU A 93 -2.86 15.25 -15.40
CA LEU A 93 -2.63 16.69 -15.26
C LEU A 93 -2.65 17.31 -16.67
N GLY A 94 -3.72 18.02 -17.02
CA GLY A 94 -3.90 18.66 -18.32
C GLY A 94 -5.07 18.14 -19.17
N ASP A 95 -5.89 17.23 -18.65
CA ASP A 95 -7.10 16.75 -19.35
C ASP A 95 -8.32 17.70 -19.18
N GLY A 96 -8.06 18.99 -18.94
CA GLY A 96 -9.07 20.04 -18.72
C GLY A 96 -9.04 21.13 -19.78
#